data_AF-A0A2V9ZWD1-F1
#
_entry.id   AF-A0A2V9ZWD1-F1
#
_cell.length_a   1.000
_cell.length_b   1.000
_cell.length_c   1.000
_cell.angle_alpha   90.00
_cell.angle_beta   90.00
_cell.angle_gamma   90.00
#
_symmetry.space_group_name_H-M   'P 1'
#
loop_
_entity.id
_entity.type
_entity.pdbx_description
1 polymer ?
#
loop_
_entity_poly.entity_id
_entity_poly.type
_entity_poly.pdbx_seq_one_letter_code
_entity_poly.pdbx_strand_id
1 'polypeptide(L)'
;MDQKTVDTQGVAAVKPELERIMAAQDKRALMDEIAHVHLIGPNPLFNFYSSSDMHNADQVIAYIDQGGLTLPDRDYYIKDDAKMVEMRKHLVEYATQIFALSGQSPQQAAESAQTILRIETGLAKASMDRTLRRDPKSRDHKMSRDQVVALASNFSLNRYFADTGAPSFSELNVSNPEFFKQVNALLDSEPVDTWKTYVSWHMLDAASPWLSKPFVDANFKMKQYLTGQAEIQERWKRCVDATDEALGEALGQKYVELTFGADGKQRMLKMVDALEQSLDQDIRGLPWMTEETKKQAKLKLDAIRNKIGYPDVWRDYSKLSVQRGDLIGNFLRANEFESRRQIAKINKPLDRKEWGMTPPTVNAYYSGSRNEIVFPAGILQPPF
;
A
#
# COMPACT_ATOMS: atom_id res chain seq x y z
N MET A 1 10.38 9.10 18.72
CA MET A 1 10.12 9.43 20.15
C MET A 1 10.22 10.92 20.49
N ASP A 2 11.26 11.64 20.06
CA ASP A 2 11.43 13.08 20.34
C ASP A 2 10.27 13.93 19.80
N GLN A 3 9.29 14.20 20.67
CA GLN A 3 8.09 14.95 20.31
C GLN A 3 8.36 16.44 20.18
N LYS A 4 9.23 16.98 21.04
CA LYS A 4 9.52 18.42 21.07
C LYS A 4 10.08 18.88 19.73
N THR A 5 11.02 18.12 19.16
CA THR A 5 11.60 18.43 17.84
C THR A 5 10.55 18.38 16.73
N VAL A 6 9.70 17.35 16.71
CA VAL A 6 8.62 17.20 15.72
C VAL A 6 7.60 18.34 15.82
N ASP A 7 7.17 18.68 17.04
CA ASP A 7 6.23 19.77 17.28
C ASP A 7 6.80 21.13 16.85
N THR A 8 8.11 21.33 17.03
CA THR A 8 8.82 22.55 16.59
C THR A 8 8.93 22.63 15.06
N GLN A 9 9.19 21.51 14.38
CA GLN A 9 9.29 21.46 12.92
C GLN A 9 7.94 21.70 12.24
N GLY A 10 6.84 21.19 12.81
CA GLY A 10 5.50 21.37 12.26
C GLY A 10 5.42 21.00 10.78
N VAL A 11 4.73 21.81 9.99
CA VAL A 11 4.61 21.60 8.53
C VAL A 11 5.90 21.87 7.75
N ALA A 12 6.88 22.57 8.34
CA ALA A 12 8.12 22.91 7.64
C ALA A 12 8.89 21.67 7.16
N ALA A 13 8.72 20.53 7.86
CA ALA A 13 9.35 19.26 7.52
C ALA A 13 8.87 18.65 6.18
N VAL A 14 7.65 18.98 5.73
CA VAL A 14 7.09 18.48 4.44
C VAL A 14 7.02 19.57 3.37
N LYS A 15 7.32 20.82 3.72
CA LYS A 15 7.26 21.96 2.81
C LYS A 15 8.05 21.79 1.50
N PRO A 16 9.27 21.20 1.49
CA PRO A 16 9.99 20.99 0.24
C PRO A 16 9.21 20.13 -0.77
N GLU A 17 8.52 19.09 -0.32
CA GLU A 17 7.70 18.23 -1.20
C GLU A 17 6.47 18.97 -1.73
N LEU A 18 5.83 19.78 -0.89
CA LEU A 18 4.72 20.63 -1.31
C LEU A 18 5.14 21.66 -2.36
N GLU A 19 6.31 22.29 -2.18
CA GLU A 19 6.86 23.25 -3.13
C GLU A 19 7.16 22.60 -4.48
N ARG A 20 7.68 21.37 -4.49
CA ARG A 20 7.90 20.60 -5.73
C ARG A 20 6.60 20.35 -6.48
N ILE A 21 5.57 19.85 -5.78
CA ILE A 21 4.24 19.60 -6.37
C ILE A 21 3.66 20.90 -6.95
N MET A 22 3.75 22.00 -6.21
CA MET A 22 3.20 23.29 -6.64
C MET A 22 3.94 23.90 -7.83
N ALA A 23 5.23 23.57 -8.01
CA ALA A 23 6.07 24.05 -9.09
C ALA A 23 5.78 23.38 -10.45
N ALA A 24 5.02 22.28 -10.49
CA ALA A 24 4.63 21.63 -11.74
C ALA A 24 3.88 22.60 -12.67
N GLN A 25 4.37 22.82 -13.89
CA GLN A 25 3.77 23.83 -14.79
C GLN A 25 2.59 23.30 -15.61
N ASP A 26 2.55 21.99 -15.84
CA ASP A 26 1.50 21.31 -16.60
C ASP A 26 1.23 19.92 -16.02
N LYS A 27 0.22 19.23 -16.58
CA LYS A 27 -0.17 17.88 -16.12
C LYS A 27 0.93 16.83 -16.36
N ARG A 28 1.86 17.06 -17.30
CA ARG A 28 2.98 16.14 -17.54
C ARG A 28 4.02 16.28 -16.45
N ALA A 29 4.42 17.51 -16.12
CA ALA A 29 5.31 17.79 -14.99
C ALA A 29 4.69 17.31 -13.66
N LEU A 30 3.37 17.45 -13.49
CA LEU A 30 2.70 16.91 -12.31
C LEU A 30 2.76 15.38 -12.26
N MET A 31 2.76 14.70 -13.42
CA MET A 31 2.90 13.25 -13.46
C MET A 31 4.30 12.76 -13.06
N ASP A 32 5.33 13.55 -13.37
CA ASP A 32 6.69 13.31 -12.87
C ASP A 32 6.74 13.46 -11.33
N GLU A 33 6.05 14.47 -10.77
CA GLU A 33 5.96 14.63 -9.32
C GLU A 33 5.13 13.54 -8.65
N ILE A 34 4.07 13.05 -9.28
CA ILE A 34 3.32 11.87 -8.78
C ILE A 34 4.21 10.62 -8.77
N ALA A 35 5.09 10.42 -9.77
CA ALA A 35 6.07 9.34 -9.75
C ALA A 35 7.01 9.44 -8.54
N HIS A 36 7.53 10.64 -8.24
CA HIS A 36 8.33 10.90 -7.04
C HIS A 36 7.54 10.65 -5.74
N VAL A 37 6.31 11.17 -5.66
CA VAL A 37 5.42 11.00 -4.50
C VAL A 37 5.14 9.52 -4.22
N HIS A 38 4.90 8.70 -5.26
CA HIS A 38 4.71 7.25 -5.10
C HIS A 38 5.94 6.57 -4.51
N LEU A 39 7.15 7.03 -4.86
CA LEU A 39 8.37 6.47 -4.30
C LEU A 39 8.47 6.77 -2.80
N ILE A 40 8.17 7.98 -2.37
CA ILE A 40 8.34 8.42 -0.97
C ILE A 40 7.16 8.08 -0.05
N GLY A 41 6.15 7.35 -0.54
CA GLY A 41 5.11 6.71 0.28
C GLY A 41 3.66 7.07 -0.10
N PRO A 42 3.28 8.36 -0.22
CA PRO A 42 1.93 8.72 -0.60
C PRO A 42 1.58 8.22 -2.00
N ASN A 43 0.31 7.87 -2.23
CA ASN A 43 -0.09 7.13 -3.43
C ASN A 43 -1.36 7.73 -4.08
N PRO A 44 -1.27 8.98 -4.60
CA PRO A 44 -2.36 9.64 -5.29
C PRO A 44 -2.72 8.97 -6.63
N LEU A 45 -3.91 9.23 -7.13
CA LEU A 45 -4.40 8.93 -8.49
C LEU A 45 -4.54 7.43 -8.86
N PHE A 46 -3.50 6.60 -8.73
CA PHE A 46 -3.51 5.18 -9.09
C PHE A 46 -2.40 4.42 -8.38
N ASN A 47 -2.44 3.09 -8.36
CA ASN A 47 -1.38 2.27 -7.78
C ASN A 47 -0.44 1.73 -8.86
N PHE A 48 0.87 1.71 -8.58
CA PHE A 48 1.88 1.04 -9.40
C PHE A 48 2.77 0.16 -8.52
N TYR A 49 2.91 -1.12 -8.87
CA TYR A 49 3.66 -2.07 -8.06
C TYR A 49 4.16 -3.27 -8.88
N SER A 50 5.05 -4.04 -8.29
CA SER A 50 5.50 -5.33 -8.82
C SER A 50 4.69 -6.47 -8.21
N SER A 51 4.24 -7.43 -9.01
CA SER A 51 3.62 -8.67 -8.50
C SER A 51 3.89 -9.84 -9.44
N SER A 52 3.65 -11.05 -8.93
CA SER A 52 3.73 -12.29 -9.73
C SER A 52 2.76 -12.22 -10.90
N ASP A 53 3.19 -12.62 -12.10
CA ASP A 53 2.32 -12.75 -13.27
C ASP A 53 1.29 -13.86 -13.02
N MET A 54 0.01 -13.55 -13.24
CA MET A 54 -1.09 -14.51 -13.09
C MET A 54 -1.04 -15.64 -14.11
N HIS A 55 -0.37 -15.41 -15.24
CA HIS A 55 -0.14 -16.41 -16.29
C HIS A 55 1.21 -17.13 -16.15
N ASN A 56 2.11 -16.64 -15.30
CA ASN A 56 3.41 -17.25 -15.03
C ASN A 56 3.89 -16.91 -13.61
N ALA A 57 3.59 -17.78 -12.65
CA ALA A 57 3.91 -17.55 -11.24
C ALA A 57 5.43 -17.53 -10.91
N ASP A 58 6.30 -17.86 -11.86
CA ASP A 58 7.76 -17.75 -11.71
C ASP A 58 8.31 -16.37 -12.10
N GLN A 59 7.47 -15.47 -12.62
CA GLN A 59 7.89 -14.14 -13.10
C GLN A 59 7.18 -13.03 -12.34
N VAL A 60 7.88 -11.92 -12.14
CA VAL A 60 7.32 -10.68 -11.61
C VAL A 60 7.15 -9.68 -12.73
N ILE A 61 5.95 -9.13 -12.88
CA ILE A 61 5.62 -8.09 -13.86
C ILE A 61 5.16 -6.81 -13.16
N ALA A 62 5.08 -5.73 -13.94
CA ALA A 62 4.46 -4.49 -13.53
C ALA A 62 2.94 -4.64 -13.43
N TYR A 63 2.35 -3.99 -12.43
CA TYR A 63 0.91 -3.85 -12.25
C TYR A 63 0.55 -2.37 -12.11
N ILE A 64 -0.52 -1.94 -12.78
CA ILE A 64 -1.22 -0.70 -12.46
C ILE A 64 -2.66 -1.00 -12.04
N ASP A 65 -3.15 -0.31 -11.02
CA ASP A 65 -4.49 -0.55 -10.45
C ASP A 65 -5.17 0.77 -10.05
N GLN A 66 -6.49 0.74 -9.87
CA GLN A 66 -7.26 1.86 -9.35
C GLN A 66 -6.72 2.28 -7.96
N GLY A 67 -6.74 3.58 -7.65
CA GLY A 67 -6.22 4.12 -6.39
C GLY A 67 -6.67 5.56 -6.15
N GLY A 68 -5.96 6.26 -5.26
CA GLY A 68 -6.15 7.68 -5.05
C GLY A 68 -7.37 8.11 -4.23
N LEU A 69 -7.94 7.21 -3.40
CA LEU A 69 -9.03 7.56 -2.48
C LEU A 69 -8.50 7.68 -1.05
N THR A 70 -9.01 8.66 -0.30
CA THR A 70 -8.74 8.79 1.14
C THR A 70 -9.66 7.90 1.98
N LEU A 71 -10.96 7.83 1.64
CA LEU A 71 -11.91 6.98 2.34
C LEU A 71 -11.74 5.51 1.93
N PRO A 72 -12.10 4.55 2.80
CA PRO A 72 -11.65 3.15 2.65
C PRO A 72 -12.16 2.40 1.41
N ASP A 73 -13.24 2.86 0.79
CA ASP A 73 -13.86 2.19 -0.35
C ASP A 73 -14.63 3.21 -1.20
N ARG A 74 -14.81 2.91 -2.50
CA ARG A 74 -15.59 3.74 -3.43
C ARG A 74 -17.01 4.03 -2.93
N ASP A 75 -17.61 3.10 -2.20
CA ASP A 75 -18.98 3.21 -1.68
C ASP A 75 -19.15 4.38 -0.72
N TYR A 76 -18.09 4.81 -0.03
CA TYR A 76 -18.09 6.00 0.83
C TYR A 76 -18.37 7.29 0.06
N TYR A 77 -18.10 7.32 -1.25
CA TYR A 77 -18.29 8.50 -2.09
C TYR A 77 -19.60 8.48 -2.85
N ILE A 78 -20.08 7.29 -3.24
CA ILE A 78 -21.18 7.15 -4.21
C ILE A 78 -22.53 6.80 -3.57
N LYS A 79 -22.54 6.21 -2.36
CA LYS A 79 -23.81 5.86 -1.70
C LYS A 79 -24.37 7.05 -0.94
N ASP A 80 -25.70 7.16 -0.98
CA ASP A 80 -26.46 8.24 -0.34
C ASP A 80 -27.00 7.87 1.05
N ASP A 81 -26.63 6.72 1.60
CA ASP A 81 -26.99 6.40 2.97
C ASP A 81 -26.36 7.41 3.95
N ALA A 82 -27.07 7.67 5.06
CA ALA A 82 -26.72 8.73 6.00
C ALA A 82 -25.29 8.61 6.54
N LYS A 83 -24.78 7.37 6.70
CA LYS A 83 -23.42 7.14 7.17
C LYS A 83 -22.39 7.57 6.14
N MET A 84 -22.57 7.23 4.86
CA MET A 84 -21.63 7.64 3.81
C MET A 84 -21.68 9.15 3.57
N VAL A 85 -22.86 9.77 3.61
CA VAL A 85 -22.99 11.24 3.56
C VAL A 85 -22.21 11.90 4.70
N GLU A 86 -22.32 11.37 5.92
CA GLU A 86 -21.61 11.91 7.08
C GLU A 86 -20.09 11.72 6.97
N MET A 87 -19.62 10.56 6.48
CA MET A 87 -18.18 10.34 6.26
C MET A 87 -17.58 11.30 5.23
N ARG A 88 -18.34 11.68 4.19
CA ARG A 88 -17.89 12.71 3.23
C ARG A 88 -17.76 14.08 3.89
N LYS A 89 -18.64 14.43 4.84
CA LYS A 89 -18.50 15.67 5.62
C LYS A 89 -17.25 15.64 6.48
N HIS A 90 -16.99 14.54 7.18
CA HIS A 90 -15.77 14.40 7.99
C HIS A 90 -14.49 14.45 7.15
N LEU A 91 -14.49 13.90 5.93
CA LEU A 91 -13.38 14.08 5.00
C LEU A 91 -13.14 15.56 4.69
N VAL A 92 -14.19 16.32 4.37
CA VAL A 92 -14.09 17.75 4.08
C VAL A 92 -13.61 18.55 5.30
N GLU A 93 -14.13 18.26 6.49
CA GLU A 93 -13.72 18.89 7.74
C GLU A 93 -12.22 18.64 8.01
N TYR A 94 -11.81 17.38 7.90
CA TYR A 94 -10.43 16.95 8.07
C TYR A 94 -9.50 17.64 7.05
N ALA A 95 -9.85 17.61 5.77
CA ALA A 95 -9.07 18.25 4.73
C ALA A 95 -8.97 19.77 4.92
N THR A 96 -10.05 20.42 5.31
CA THR A 96 -10.06 21.85 5.63
C THR A 96 -9.09 22.16 6.77
N GLN A 97 -9.11 21.36 7.83
CA GLN A 97 -8.22 21.54 8.98
C GLN A 97 -6.75 21.38 8.58
N ILE A 98 -6.41 20.35 7.81
CA ILE A 98 -5.04 20.09 7.36
C ILE A 98 -4.53 21.19 6.43
N PHE A 99 -5.34 21.65 5.47
CA PHE A 99 -4.94 22.76 4.62
C PHE A 99 -4.76 24.07 5.39
N ALA A 100 -5.62 24.36 6.36
CA ALA A 100 -5.45 25.51 7.25
C ALA A 100 -4.16 25.41 8.08
N LEU A 101 -3.86 24.23 8.65
CA LEU A 101 -2.61 23.98 9.37
C LEU A 101 -1.37 24.09 8.47
N SER A 102 -1.52 23.85 7.16
CA SER A 102 -0.46 24.05 6.17
C SER A 102 -0.21 25.51 5.77
N GLY A 103 -1.04 26.44 6.26
CA GLY A 103 -0.88 27.88 6.05
C GLY A 103 -1.86 28.50 5.04
N GLN A 104 -2.85 27.76 4.55
CA GLN A 104 -3.91 28.35 3.72
C GLN A 104 -4.86 29.20 4.56
N SER A 105 -5.45 30.23 3.95
CA SER A 105 -6.54 30.97 4.58
C SER A 105 -7.77 30.07 4.78
N PRO A 106 -8.68 30.37 5.73
CA PRO A 106 -9.86 29.55 5.97
C PRO A 106 -10.72 29.31 4.72
N GLN A 107 -10.84 30.32 3.86
CA GLN A 107 -11.58 30.19 2.60
C GLN A 107 -10.88 29.25 1.61
N GLN A 108 -9.58 29.44 1.39
CA GLN A 108 -8.79 28.58 0.49
C GLN A 108 -8.76 27.13 0.97
N ALA A 109 -8.66 26.92 2.29
CA ALA A 109 -8.67 25.58 2.88
C ALA A 109 -9.99 24.86 2.62
N ALA A 110 -11.12 25.56 2.78
CA ALA A 110 -12.45 25.01 2.49
C ALA A 110 -12.63 24.69 1.00
N GLU A 111 -12.19 25.57 0.10
CA GLU A 111 -12.22 25.34 -1.36
C GLU A 111 -11.34 24.15 -1.77
N SER A 112 -10.14 24.03 -1.17
CA SER A 112 -9.24 22.90 -1.38
C SER A 112 -9.88 21.59 -0.90
N ALA A 113 -10.50 21.57 0.28
CA ALA A 113 -11.19 20.40 0.80
C ALA A 113 -12.36 19.93 -0.10
N GLN A 114 -13.15 20.87 -0.63
CA GLN A 114 -14.20 20.54 -1.60
C GLN A 114 -13.62 19.99 -2.90
N THR A 115 -12.45 20.49 -3.33
CA THR A 115 -11.72 19.94 -4.47
C THR A 115 -11.34 18.48 -4.24
N ILE A 116 -10.86 18.12 -3.04
CA ILE A 116 -10.52 16.72 -2.70
C ILE A 116 -11.75 15.82 -2.84
N LEU A 117 -12.84 16.17 -2.17
CA LEU A 117 -14.06 15.37 -2.20
C LEU A 117 -14.55 15.17 -3.64
N ARG A 118 -14.51 16.22 -4.47
CA ARG A 118 -14.95 16.20 -5.86
C ARG A 118 -14.09 15.28 -6.74
N ILE A 119 -12.76 15.40 -6.65
CA ILE A 119 -11.83 14.58 -7.43
C ILE A 119 -11.93 13.12 -7.00
N GLU A 120 -11.88 12.84 -5.70
CA GLU A 120 -11.96 11.47 -5.19
C GLU A 120 -13.33 10.83 -5.50
N THR A 121 -14.42 11.61 -5.54
CA THR A 121 -15.72 11.11 -6.02
C THR A 121 -15.67 10.70 -7.50
N GLY A 122 -14.94 11.44 -8.34
CA GLY A 122 -14.69 11.05 -9.73
C GLY A 122 -13.92 9.74 -9.85
N LEU A 123 -12.83 9.59 -9.07
CA LEU A 123 -12.04 8.35 -9.00
C LEU A 123 -12.86 7.17 -8.48
N ALA A 124 -13.70 7.39 -7.47
CA ALA A 124 -14.56 6.38 -6.87
C ALA A 124 -15.64 5.87 -7.85
N LYS A 125 -16.21 6.77 -8.67
CA LYS A 125 -17.16 6.38 -9.72
C LYS A 125 -16.50 5.49 -10.77
N ALA A 126 -15.26 5.78 -11.16
CA ALA A 126 -14.47 4.99 -12.11
C ALA A 126 -13.93 3.67 -11.52
N SER A 127 -13.90 3.54 -10.19
CA SER A 127 -13.37 2.38 -9.49
C SER A 127 -14.30 1.16 -9.61
N MET A 128 -13.71 -0.02 -9.75
CA MET A 128 -14.42 -1.31 -9.67
C MET A 128 -14.79 -1.58 -8.21
N ASP A 129 -15.99 -2.14 -7.98
CA ASP A 129 -16.44 -2.49 -6.64
C ASP A 129 -15.69 -3.70 -6.06
N ARG A 130 -15.67 -3.78 -4.74
CA ARG A 130 -14.94 -4.80 -3.99
C ARG A 130 -15.41 -6.23 -4.26
N THR A 131 -16.67 -6.44 -4.64
CA THR A 131 -17.21 -7.78 -4.93
C THR A 131 -16.62 -8.30 -6.22
N LEU A 132 -16.65 -7.50 -7.30
CA LEU A 132 -16.02 -7.88 -8.57
C LEU A 132 -14.52 -8.14 -8.38
N ARG A 133 -13.82 -7.26 -7.66
CA ARG A 133 -12.36 -7.40 -7.41
C ARG A 133 -11.95 -8.70 -6.70
N ARG A 134 -12.87 -9.40 -6.02
CA ARG A 134 -12.58 -10.71 -5.40
C ARG A 134 -12.41 -11.82 -6.42
N ASP A 135 -12.99 -11.71 -7.61
CA ASP A 135 -12.68 -12.62 -8.72
C ASP A 135 -11.33 -12.25 -9.33
N PRO A 136 -10.29 -13.10 -9.26
CA PRO A 136 -9.00 -12.81 -9.87
C PRO A 136 -9.11 -12.49 -11.36
N LYS A 137 -10.04 -13.12 -12.10
CA LYS A 137 -10.21 -12.90 -13.54
C LYS A 137 -10.62 -11.47 -13.86
N SER A 138 -11.38 -10.82 -12.96
CA SER A 138 -11.78 -9.43 -13.12
C SER A 138 -10.60 -8.45 -13.05
N ARG A 139 -9.44 -8.88 -12.55
CA ARG A 139 -8.24 -8.05 -12.39
C ARG A 139 -7.08 -8.49 -13.30
N ASP A 140 -7.32 -9.44 -14.20
CA ASP A 140 -6.32 -10.04 -15.05
C ASP A 140 -6.46 -9.53 -16.49
N HIS A 141 -5.82 -8.40 -16.76
CA HIS A 141 -5.78 -7.79 -18.08
C HIS A 141 -4.33 -7.47 -18.44
N LYS A 142 -3.60 -8.50 -18.86
CA LYS A 142 -2.26 -8.35 -19.39
C LYS A 142 -2.32 -7.61 -20.73
N MET A 143 -1.58 -6.50 -20.83
CA MET A 143 -1.56 -5.63 -22.00
C MET A 143 -0.12 -5.24 -22.32
N SER A 144 0.15 -4.93 -23.59
CA SER A 144 1.43 -4.32 -23.96
C SER A 144 1.51 -2.90 -23.41
N ARG A 145 2.73 -2.44 -23.11
CA ARG A 145 2.97 -1.07 -22.63
C ARG A 145 2.36 -0.03 -23.57
N ASP A 146 2.50 -0.22 -24.88
CA ASP A 146 1.94 0.70 -25.89
C ASP A 146 0.41 0.75 -25.86
N GLN A 147 -0.25 -0.40 -25.67
CA GLN A 147 -1.71 -0.44 -25.53
C GLN A 147 -2.17 0.35 -24.30
N VAL A 148 -1.47 0.23 -23.17
CA VAL A 148 -1.82 0.95 -21.94
C VAL A 148 -1.56 2.45 -22.07
N VAL A 149 -0.46 2.85 -22.70
CA VAL A 149 -0.18 4.26 -22.99
C VAL A 149 -1.26 4.87 -23.91
N ALA A 150 -1.70 4.13 -24.92
CA ALA A 150 -2.80 4.57 -25.79
C ALA A 150 -4.14 4.66 -25.04
N LEU A 151 -4.41 3.72 -24.12
CA LEU A 151 -5.62 3.69 -23.29
C LEU A 151 -5.76 4.92 -22.38
N ALA A 152 -4.64 5.41 -21.87
CA ALA A 152 -4.56 6.38 -20.78
C ALA A 152 -3.54 7.50 -21.09
N SER A 153 -3.61 8.06 -22.31
CA SER A 153 -2.63 9.02 -22.83
C SER A 153 -2.36 10.25 -21.94
N ASN A 154 -3.36 10.73 -21.19
CA ASN A 154 -3.24 11.89 -20.29
C ASN A 154 -2.47 11.59 -18.99
N PHE A 155 -2.26 10.30 -18.65
CA PHE A 155 -1.42 9.92 -17.51
C PHE A 155 0.08 10.07 -17.79
N SER A 156 0.49 10.28 -19.05
CA SER A 156 1.91 10.37 -19.41
C SER A 156 2.75 9.17 -18.91
N LEU A 157 2.18 7.96 -18.93
CA LEU A 157 2.73 6.77 -18.27
C LEU A 157 4.19 6.45 -18.62
N ASN A 158 4.63 6.79 -19.85
CA ASN A 158 6.02 6.60 -20.24
C ASN A 158 7.00 7.43 -19.40
N ARG A 159 6.63 8.66 -19.03
CA ARG A 159 7.42 9.51 -18.13
C ARG A 159 7.38 8.95 -16.71
N TYR A 160 6.18 8.64 -16.23
CA TYR A 160 5.96 8.03 -14.93
C TYR A 160 6.82 6.77 -14.69
N PHE A 161 6.85 5.83 -15.65
CA PHE A 161 7.68 4.62 -15.53
C PHE A 161 9.18 4.94 -15.53
N ALA A 162 9.62 5.96 -16.27
CA ALA A 162 11.02 6.38 -16.26
C ALA A 162 11.40 7.02 -14.92
N ASP A 163 10.56 7.91 -14.40
CA ASP A 163 10.84 8.67 -13.16
C ASP A 163 10.74 7.82 -11.90
N THR A 164 9.89 6.79 -11.91
CA THR A 164 9.89 5.75 -10.85
C THR A 164 11.14 4.87 -10.88
N GLY A 165 11.95 4.93 -11.95
CA GLY A 165 13.12 4.08 -12.14
C GLY A 165 12.76 2.62 -12.42
N ALA A 166 11.58 2.37 -13.00
CA ALA A 166 11.15 1.03 -13.34
C ALA A 166 12.11 0.39 -14.36
N PRO A 167 12.47 -0.90 -14.20
CA PRO A 167 13.17 -1.65 -15.24
C PRO A 167 12.41 -1.62 -16.56
N SER A 168 13.08 -1.89 -17.67
CA SER A 168 12.37 -2.07 -18.95
C SER A 168 11.44 -3.29 -18.91
N PHE A 169 10.19 -3.09 -19.32
CA PHE A 169 9.18 -4.13 -19.52
C PHE A 169 8.35 -3.81 -20.77
N SER A 170 7.93 -4.86 -21.49
CA SER A 170 7.08 -4.76 -22.68
C SER A 170 5.59 -4.91 -22.38
N GLU A 171 5.26 -5.56 -21.26
CA GLU A 171 3.91 -5.90 -20.86
C GLU A 171 3.73 -5.63 -19.36
N LEU A 172 2.49 -5.32 -18.99
CA LEU A 172 2.06 -5.13 -17.61
C LEU A 172 0.61 -5.61 -17.45
N ASN A 173 0.22 -5.87 -16.22
CA ASN A 173 -1.18 -6.11 -15.90
C ASN A 173 -1.88 -4.81 -15.54
N VAL A 174 -3.02 -4.55 -16.17
CA VAL A 174 -3.91 -3.43 -15.83
C VAL A 174 -5.10 -3.98 -15.06
N SER A 175 -5.10 -3.84 -13.73
CA SER A 175 -6.14 -4.46 -12.89
C SER A 175 -7.54 -3.93 -13.17
N ASN A 176 -7.68 -2.68 -13.63
CA ASN A 176 -8.97 -2.12 -14.02
C ASN A 176 -8.80 -1.16 -15.23
N PRO A 177 -8.88 -1.66 -16.47
CA PRO A 177 -8.71 -0.83 -17.67
C PRO A 177 -9.75 0.29 -17.80
N GLU A 178 -10.99 0.05 -17.36
CA GLU A 178 -12.07 1.05 -17.42
C GLU A 178 -11.83 2.22 -16.46
N PHE A 179 -11.20 1.99 -15.31
CA PHE A 179 -10.76 3.07 -14.42
C PHE A 179 -9.80 4.00 -15.15
N PHE A 180 -8.77 3.47 -15.80
CA PHE A 180 -7.78 4.30 -16.51
C PHE A 180 -8.40 5.06 -17.68
N LYS A 181 -9.35 4.47 -18.41
CA LYS A 181 -10.12 5.19 -19.46
C LYS A 181 -10.91 6.37 -18.90
N GLN A 182 -11.67 6.16 -17.82
CA GLN A 182 -12.52 7.20 -17.23
C GLN A 182 -11.70 8.29 -16.55
N VAL A 183 -10.65 7.90 -15.80
CA VAL A 183 -9.76 8.86 -15.15
C VAL A 183 -8.90 9.61 -16.17
N ASN A 184 -8.61 9.04 -17.33
CA ASN A 184 -7.98 9.76 -18.43
C ASN A 184 -8.81 10.97 -18.89
N ALA A 185 -10.14 10.82 -18.94
CA ALA A 185 -11.05 11.93 -19.25
C ALA A 185 -11.14 12.94 -18.09
N LEU A 186 -11.17 12.46 -16.84
CA LEU A 186 -11.18 13.33 -15.65
C LEU A 186 -9.89 14.17 -15.54
N LEU A 187 -8.74 13.58 -15.87
CA LEU A 187 -7.47 14.29 -15.95
C LEU A 187 -7.56 15.44 -16.94
N ASP A 188 -8.25 15.28 -18.07
CA ASP A 188 -8.41 16.32 -19.07
C ASP A 188 -9.36 17.45 -18.62
N SER A 189 -10.48 17.09 -17.98
CA SER A 189 -11.54 18.03 -17.62
C SER A 189 -11.17 19.04 -16.54
N GLU A 190 -10.08 18.81 -15.79
CA GLU A 190 -9.66 19.64 -14.66
C GLU A 190 -8.37 20.41 -14.98
N PRO A 191 -8.21 21.66 -14.48
CA PRO A 191 -6.96 22.39 -14.63
C PRO A 191 -5.84 21.76 -13.78
N VAL A 192 -4.58 22.02 -14.14
CA VAL A 192 -3.42 21.45 -13.42
C VAL A 192 -3.42 21.83 -11.93
N ASP A 193 -3.86 23.04 -11.58
CA ASP A 193 -3.87 23.51 -10.20
C ASP A 193 -4.85 22.71 -9.30
N THR A 194 -5.95 22.21 -9.87
CA THR A 194 -6.83 21.26 -9.16
C THR A 194 -6.09 19.99 -8.77
N TRP A 195 -5.31 19.44 -9.70
CA TRP A 195 -4.53 18.24 -9.45
C TRP A 195 -3.36 18.48 -8.50
N LYS A 196 -2.72 19.66 -8.52
CA LYS A 196 -1.71 20.03 -7.51
C LYS A 196 -2.29 20.04 -6.10
N THR A 197 -3.48 20.62 -5.92
CA THR A 197 -4.18 20.58 -4.63
C THR A 197 -4.46 19.15 -4.19
N TYR A 198 -4.92 18.30 -5.11
CA TYR A 198 -5.16 16.88 -4.84
C TYR A 198 -3.89 16.08 -4.47
N VAL A 199 -2.78 16.27 -5.19
CA VAL A 199 -1.52 15.58 -4.88
C VAL A 199 -0.93 16.10 -3.57
N SER A 200 -1.01 17.41 -3.32
CA SER A 200 -0.59 18.03 -2.05
C SER A 200 -1.39 17.50 -0.87
N TRP A 201 -2.69 17.23 -1.06
CA TRP A 201 -3.53 16.59 -0.06
C TRP A 201 -2.99 15.21 0.33
N HIS A 202 -2.72 14.33 -0.63
CA HIS A 202 -2.19 12.99 -0.32
C HIS A 202 -0.82 13.06 0.39
N MET A 203 0.03 14.03 0.03
CA MET A 203 1.29 14.27 0.73
C MET A 203 1.05 14.69 2.19
N LEU A 204 0.14 15.63 2.44
CA LEU A 204 -0.19 16.12 3.77
C LEU A 204 -0.88 15.05 4.62
N ASP A 205 -1.83 14.31 4.07
CA ASP A 205 -2.56 13.24 4.77
C ASP A 205 -1.59 12.14 5.23
N ALA A 206 -0.75 11.64 4.32
CA ALA A 206 0.25 10.63 4.64
C ALA A 206 1.30 11.11 5.66
N ALA A 207 1.67 12.40 5.62
CA ALA A 207 2.62 12.98 6.57
C ALA A 207 1.99 13.27 7.95
N SER A 208 0.68 13.52 8.03
CA SER A 208 0.00 14.02 9.23
C SER A 208 0.26 13.22 10.52
N PRO A 209 0.31 11.87 10.51
CA PRO A 209 0.67 11.09 11.71
C PRO A 209 2.06 11.37 12.29
N TRP A 210 2.93 12.00 11.49
CA TRP A 210 4.36 12.20 11.74
C TRP A 210 4.75 13.67 11.90
N LEU A 211 3.81 14.60 11.74
CA LEU A 211 4.00 16.05 11.94
C LEU A 211 3.71 16.45 13.40
N SER A 212 3.53 17.75 13.64
CA SER A 212 3.20 18.29 14.96
C SER A 212 1.83 17.85 15.47
N LYS A 213 1.63 17.92 16.78
CA LYS A 213 0.40 17.49 17.47
C LYS A 213 -0.92 17.91 16.78
N PRO A 214 -1.12 19.14 16.28
CA PRO A 214 -2.37 19.51 15.60
C PRO A 214 -2.70 18.65 14.36
N PHE A 215 -1.68 18.25 13.58
CA PHE A 215 -1.86 17.36 12.44
C PHE A 215 -2.21 15.94 12.88
N VAL A 216 -1.48 15.44 13.89
CA VAL A 216 -1.72 14.12 14.47
C VAL A 216 -3.14 14.01 15.05
N ASP A 217 -3.60 15.06 15.74
CA ASP A 217 -4.94 15.10 16.32
C ASP A 217 -6.03 15.13 15.24
N ALA A 218 -5.84 15.90 14.16
CA ALA A 218 -6.77 15.95 13.03
C ALA A 218 -6.86 14.59 12.31
N ASN A 219 -5.71 13.98 12.00
CA ASN A 219 -5.64 12.65 11.39
C ASN A 219 -6.29 11.59 12.28
N PHE A 220 -6.00 11.61 13.58
CA PHE A 220 -6.60 10.70 14.55
C PHE A 220 -8.12 10.89 14.62
N LYS A 221 -8.62 12.13 14.54
CA LYS A 221 -10.05 12.40 14.53
C LYS A 221 -10.75 11.75 13.34
N MET A 222 -10.15 11.83 12.15
CA MET A 222 -10.67 11.11 10.98
C MET A 222 -10.65 9.60 11.18
N LYS A 223 -9.54 9.05 11.72
CA LYS A 223 -9.45 7.63 12.07
C LYS A 223 -10.54 7.22 13.07
N GLN A 224 -10.82 8.03 14.08
CA GLN A 224 -11.86 7.79 15.07
C GLN A 224 -13.25 7.71 14.42
N TYR A 225 -13.57 8.56 13.44
CA TYR A 225 -14.82 8.45 12.68
C TYR A 225 -14.93 7.14 11.89
N LEU A 226 -13.82 6.64 11.34
CA LEU A 226 -13.78 5.42 10.55
C LEU A 226 -13.83 4.14 11.40
N THR A 227 -13.13 4.12 12.53
CA THR A 227 -12.87 2.89 13.31
C THR A 227 -13.56 2.86 14.67
N GLY A 228 -14.01 4.00 15.18
CA GLY A 228 -14.51 4.13 16.55
C GLY A 228 -13.42 4.14 17.63
N GLN A 229 -12.13 4.20 17.26
CA GLN A 229 -11.03 4.23 18.21
C GLN A 229 -11.13 5.46 19.14
N ALA A 230 -11.15 5.23 20.46
CA ALA A 230 -11.40 6.28 21.45
C ALA A 230 -10.18 7.18 21.72
N GLU A 231 -8.97 6.62 21.72
CA GLU A 231 -7.74 7.34 22.04
C GLU A 231 -6.59 6.99 21.10
N ILE A 232 -5.68 7.93 20.94
CA ILE A 232 -4.46 7.70 20.16
C ILE A 232 -3.55 6.74 20.92
N GLN A 233 -2.99 5.79 20.18
CA GLN A 233 -1.99 4.87 20.70
C GLN A 233 -0.78 5.64 21.25
N GLU A 234 -0.28 5.19 22.40
CA GLU A 234 0.90 5.76 23.06
C GLU A 234 2.06 5.91 22.08
N ARG A 235 2.78 7.03 22.18
CA ARG A 235 3.81 7.40 21.19
C ARG A 235 4.89 6.35 21.02
N TRP A 236 5.28 5.66 22.09
CA TRP A 236 6.29 4.61 22.02
C TRP A 236 5.85 3.41 21.17
N LYS A 237 4.58 2.99 21.28
CA LYS A 237 4.04 1.90 20.46
C LYS A 237 4.01 2.31 18.99
N ARG A 238 3.55 3.54 18.69
CA ARG A 238 3.60 4.08 17.31
C ARG A 238 5.02 4.15 16.74
N CYS A 239 6.02 4.42 17.58
CA CYS A 239 7.43 4.39 17.15
C CYS A 239 7.93 2.97 16.91
N VAL A 240 7.48 1.99 17.69
CA VAL A 240 7.77 0.56 17.45
C VAL A 240 7.17 0.12 16.13
N ASP A 241 5.89 0.41 15.89
CA ASP A 241 5.20 0.08 14.64
C ASP A 241 5.92 0.70 13.43
N ALA A 242 6.23 2.00 13.49
CA ALA A 242 6.98 2.69 12.44
C ALA A 242 8.38 2.09 12.19
N THR A 243 9.02 1.57 13.23
CA THR A 243 10.32 0.90 13.11
C THR A 243 10.16 -0.47 12.45
N ASP A 244 9.12 -1.24 12.79
CA ASP A 244 8.83 -2.51 12.12
C ASP A 244 8.45 -2.31 10.65
N GLU A 245 7.67 -1.28 10.33
CA GLU A 245 7.34 -0.93 8.94
C GLU A 245 8.58 -0.58 8.11
N ALA A 246 9.50 0.22 8.67
CA ALA A 246 10.70 0.68 7.96
C ALA A 246 11.85 -0.35 7.94
N LEU A 247 12.04 -1.08 9.03
CA LEU A 247 13.23 -1.89 9.33
C LEU A 247 12.88 -3.29 9.88
N GLY A 248 11.68 -3.80 9.60
CA GLY A 248 11.12 -4.94 10.31
C GLY A 248 11.88 -6.26 10.23
N GLU A 249 12.66 -6.51 9.18
CA GLU A 249 13.55 -7.68 9.16
C GLU A 249 14.77 -7.49 10.06
N ALA A 250 15.32 -6.27 10.16
CA ALA A 250 16.42 -5.98 11.09
C ALA A 250 15.94 -6.00 12.56
N LEU A 251 14.76 -5.44 12.83
CA LEU A 251 14.09 -5.59 14.13
C LEU A 251 13.77 -7.06 14.43
N GLY A 252 13.29 -7.78 13.42
CA GLY A 252 12.91 -9.19 13.49
C GLY A 252 14.06 -10.11 13.86
N GLN A 253 15.29 -9.86 13.39
CA GLN A 253 16.47 -10.60 13.83
C GLN A 253 16.59 -10.55 15.36
N LYS A 254 16.58 -9.35 15.94
CA LYS A 254 16.76 -9.20 17.37
C LYS A 254 15.56 -9.74 18.16
N TYR A 255 14.35 -9.58 17.63
CA TYR A 255 13.15 -10.16 18.21
C TYR A 255 13.28 -11.69 18.33
N VAL A 256 13.59 -12.37 17.22
CA VAL A 256 13.74 -13.84 17.17
C VAL A 256 14.83 -14.33 18.11
N GLU A 257 15.99 -13.66 18.17
CA GLU A 257 17.06 -14.01 19.11
C GLU A 257 16.59 -14.03 20.58
N LEU A 258 15.68 -13.12 20.94
CA LEU A 258 15.22 -12.93 22.31
C LEU A 258 13.99 -13.78 22.66
N THR A 259 13.12 -14.06 21.69
CA THR A 259 11.78 -14.60 21.95
C THR A 259 11.53 -15.98 21.35
N PHE A 260 12.28 -16.38 20.31
CA PHE A 260 11.93 -17.55 19.51
C PHE A 260 13.02 -18.62 19.53
N GLY A 261 12.82 -19.63 20.40
CA GLY A 261 13.70 -20.80 20.52
C GLY A 261 13.45 -21.86 19.44
N ALA A 262 14.43 -22.74 19.22
CA ALA A 262 14.38 -23.81 18.21
C ALA A 262 13.18 -24.75 18.37
N ASP A 263 12.72 -24.98 19.60
CA ASP A 263 11.61 -25.88 19.89
C ASP A 263 10.27 -25.38 19.32
N GLY A 264 10.06 -24.06 19.26
CA GLY A 264 8.84 -23.46 18.69
C GLY A 264 8.71 -23.77 17.20
N LYS A 265 9.81 -23.63 16.45
CA LYS A 265 9.87 -23.96 15.02
C LYS A 265 9.57 -25.44 14.77
N GLN A 266 10.15 -26.34 15.58
CA GLN A 266 9.94 -27.79 15.42
C GLN A 266 8.51 -28.22 15.74
N ARG A 267 7.89 -27.65 16.77
CA ARG A 267 6.47 -27.91 17.06
C ARG A 267 5.56 -27.45 15.93
N MET A 268 5.79 -26.25 15.40
CA MET A 268 4.99 -25.73 14.29
C MET A 268 5.16 -26.59 13.02
N LEU A 269 6.38 -27.01 12.70
CA LEU A 269 6.64 -27.92 11.57
C LEU A 269 5.83 -29.23 11.67
N LYS A 270 5.82 -29.85 12.87
CA LYS A 270 5.03 -31.07 13.11
C LYS A 270 3.52 -30.82 12.98
N MET A 271 3.04 -29.67 13.47
CA MET A 271 1.63 -29.33 13.38
C MET A 271 1.20 -29.08 11.93
N VAL A 272 2.00 -28.36 11.14
CA VAL A 272 1.74 -28.14 9.72
C VAL A 272 1.69 -29.47 8.96
N ASP A 273 2.67 -30.35 9.17
CA ASP A 273 2.70 -31.69 8.54
C ASP A 273 1.44 -32.51 8.87
N ALA A 274 1.01 -32.52 10.14
CA ALA A 274 -0.21 -33.20 10.55
C ALA A 274 -1.48 -32.61 9.90
N LEU A 275 -1.56 -31.28 9.76
CA LEU A 275 -2.68 -30.60 9.10
C LEU A 275 -2.71 -30.87 7.59
N GLU A 276 -1.55 -30.86 6.93
CA GLU A 276 -1.44 -31.20 5.50
C GLU A 276 -1.86 -32.65 5.24
N GLN A 277 -1.44 -33.59 6.10
CA GLN A 277 -1.87 -34.99 6.01
C GLN A 277 -3.39 -35.16 6.23
N SER A 278 -3.96 -34.44 7.20
CA SER A 278 -5.42 -34.44 7.43
C SER A 278 -6.16 -33.90 6.21
N LEU A 279 -5.70 -32.79 5.63
CA LEU A 279 -6.32 -32.19 4.45
C LEU A 279 -6.23 -33.10 3.22
N ASP A 280 -5.12 -33.83 3.03
CA ASP A 280 -5.01 -34.85 1.99
C ASP A 280 -6.07 -35.96 2.15
N GLN A 281 -6.25 -36.46 3.38
CA GLN A 281 -7.28 -37.46 3.69
C GLN A 281 -8.68 -36.94 3.36
N ASP A 282 -8.98 -35.71 3.77
CA ASP A 282 -10.26 -35.06 3.49
C ASP A 282 -10.49 -34.94 1.97
N ILE A 283 -9.52 -34.41 1.21
CA ILE A 283 -9.62 -34.24 -0.25
C ILE A 283 -9.98 -35.55 -0.94
N ARG A 284 -9.38 -36.68 -0.53
CA ARG A 284 -9.68 -38.01 -1.10
C ARG A 284 -11.13 -38.42 -0.84
N GLY A 285 -11.65 -38.10 0.34
CA GLY A 285 -13.00 -38.45 0.79
C GLY A 285 -14.14 -37.55 0.29
N LEU A 286 -13.85 -36.40 -0.33
CA LEU A 286 -14.89 -35.44 -0.74
C LEU A 286 -15.76 -35.98 -1.89
N PRO A 287 -17.09 -36.20 -1.69
CA PRO A 287 -17.95 -36.79 -2.70
C PRO A 287 -18.39 -35.82 -3.81
N TRP A 288 -18.23 -34.51 -3.61
CA TRP A 288 -18.60 -33.48 -4.58
C TRP A 288 -17.49 -33.20 -5.61
N MET A 289 -16.28 -33.72 -5.39
CA MET A 289 -15.15 -33.55 -6.30
C MET A 289 -14.99 -34.77 -7.21
N THR A 290 -14.73 -34.52 -8.49
CA THR A 290 -14.29 -35.57 -9.41
C THR A 290 -12.89 -36.05 -9.06
N GLU A 291 -12.54 -37.29 -9.43
CA GLU A 291 -11.21 -37.85 -9.19
C GLU A 291 -10.09 -37.03 -9.85
N GLU A 292 -10.33 -36.47 -11.04
CA GLU A 292 -9.38 -35.58 -11.70
C GLU A 292 -9.15 -34.30 -10.88
N THR A 293 -10.22 -33.68 -10.37
CA THR A 293 -10.10 -32.48 -9.52
C THR A 293 -9.36 -32.79 -8.22
N LYS A 294 -9.61 -33.95 -7.60
CA LYS A 294 -8.89 -34.38 -6.39
C LYS A 294 -7.39 -34.55 -6.65
N LYS A 295 -7.01 -35.11 -7.80
CA LYS A 295 -5.61 -35.22 -8.20
C LYS A 295 -4.94 -33.85 -8.32
N GLN A 296 -5.60 -32.87 -8.93
CA GLN A 296 -5.08 -31.49 -9.02
C GLN A 296 -4.99 -30.81 -7.64
N ALA A 297 -5.97 -31.03 -6.76
CA ALA A 297 -5.94 -30.51 -5.39
C ALA A 297 -4.77 -31.09 -4.60
N LYS A 298 -4.50 -32.39 -4.74
CA LYS A 298 -3.34 -33.05 -4.14
C LYS A 298 -2.02 -32.50 -4.66
N LEU A 299 -1.89 -32.30 -5.98
CA LEU A 299 -0.69 -31.69 -6.57
C LEU A 299 -0.43 -30.29 -5.99
N LYS A 300 -1.47 -29.50 -5.77
CA LYS A 300 -1.35 -28.18 -5.13
C LYS A 300 -0.91 -28.29 -3.67
N LEU A 301 -1.52 -29.19 -2.91
CA LEU A 301 -1.19 -29.44 -1.50
C LEU A 301 0.27 -29.86 -1.34
N ASP A 302 0.75 -30.79 -2.17
CA ASP A 302 2.14 -31.26 -2.16
C ASP A 302 3.16 -30.18 -2.52
N ALA A 303 2.71 -29.14 -3.24
CA ALA A 303 3.54 -28.02 -3.67
C ALA A 303 3.50 -26.83 -2.69
N ILE A 304 2.79 -26.92 -1.55
CA ILE A 304 2.75 -25.84 -0.56
C ILE A 304 4.16 -25.67 0.04
N ARG A 305 4.62 -24.42 0.09
CA ARG A 305 5.86 -24.07 0.81
C ARG A 305 5.56 -23.53 2.19
N ASN A 306 6.23 -24.09 3.19
CA ASN A 306 6.03 -23.76 4.59
C ASN A 306 7.14 -22.81 5.07
N LYS A 307 6.76 -21.59 5.46
CA LYS A 307 7.67 -20.57 6.01
C LYS A 307 7.33 -20.33 7.48
N ILE A 308 8.24 -20.67 8.38
CA ILE A 308 7.98 -20.71 9.83
C ILE A 308 9.03 -19.91 10.60
N GLY A 309 8.53 -18.95 11.40
CA GLY A 309 9.32 -18.07 12.26
C GLY A 309 9.87 -16.85 11.53
N TYR A 310 10.87 -17.06 10.67
CA TYR A 310 11.71 -15.99 10.12
C TYR A 310 12.39 -16.39 8.80
N PRO A 311 12.82 -15.42 7.97
CA PRO A 311 13.54 -15.70 6.72
C PRO A 311 14.94 -16.27 6.95
N ASP A 312 15.39 -17.14 6.04
CA ASP A 312 16.77 -17.64 6.04
C ASP A 312 17.78 -16.60 5.53
N VAL A 313 17.31 -15.63 4.74
CA VAL A 313 18.11 -14.54 4.19
C VAL A 313 17.47 -13.23 4.59
N TRP A 314 18.21 -12.39 5.30
CA TRP A 314 17.74 -11.11 5.79
C TRP A 314 17.95 -10.00 4.75
N ARG A 315 17.02 -9.05 4.74
CA ARG A 315 17.11 -7.84 3.92
C ARG A 315 18.33 -7.01 4.29
N ASP A 316 19.04 -6.56 3.26
CA ASP A 316 20.11 -5.58 3.40
C ASP A 316 19.54 -4.16 3.43
N TYR A 317 19.76 -3.46 4.55
CA TYR A 317 19.36 -2.07 4.76
C TYR A 317 20.52 -1.09 4.60
N SER A 318 21.68 -1.51 4.09
CA SER A 318 22.89 -0.68 3.95
C SER A 318 22.67 0.64 3.20
N LYS A 319 21.70 0.68 2.28
CA LYS A 319 21.33 1.88 1.50
C LYS A 319 20.29 2.78 2.17
N LEU A 320 19.70 2.37 3.29
CA LEU A 320 18.72 3.16 4.01
C LEU A 320 19.42 4.05 5.05
N SER A 321 19.42 5.36 4.80
CA SER A 321 19.95 6.35 5.74
C SER A 321 18.89 6.77 6.77
N VAL A 322 19.16 6.54 8.05
CA VAL A 322 18.34 7.01 9.17
C VAL A 322 19.08 8.11 9.94
N GLN A 323 18.45 9.27 10.09
CA GLN A 323 19.03 10.46 10.72
C GLN A 323 18.26 10.84 11.99
N ARG A 324 18.98 11.03 13.10
CA ARG A 324 18.38 11.44 14.37
C ARG A 324 17.85 12.87 14.27
N GLY A 325 16.61 13.10 14.71
CA GLY A 325 15.99 14.43 14.69
C GLY A 325 15.24 14.77 13.39
N ASP A 326 15.26 13.89 12.39
CA ASP A 326 14.59 14.07 11.10
C ASP A 326 13.52 12.98 10.89
N LEU A 327 12.39 13.08 11.61
CA LEU A 327 11.34 12.06 11.56
C LEU A 327 10.71 11.93 10.16
N ILE A 328 10.31 13.06 9.57
CA ILE A 328 9.69 13.06 8.24
C ILE A 328 10.68 12.59 7.18
N GLY A 329 11.93 13.09 7.17
CA GLY A 329 12.90 12.62 6.19
C GLY A 329 13.23 11.13 6.35
N ASN A 330 13.23 10.58 7.58
CA ASN A 330 13.35 9.13 7.77
C ASN A 330 12.16 8.37 7.21
N PHE A 331 10.93 8.85 7.45
CA PHE A 331 9.72 8.26 6.89
C PHE A 331 9.79 8.25 5.35
N LEU A 332 10.12 9.37 4.71
CA LEU A 332 10.23 9.46 3.26
C LEU A 332 11.35 8.57 2.69
N ARG A 333 12.54 8.56 3.30
CA ARG A 333 13.66 7.70 2.86
C ARG A 333 13.39 6.21 3.04
N ALA A 334 12.68 5.82 4.11
CA ALA A 334 12.30 4.42 4.33
C ALA A 334 11.29 3.95 3.28
N ASN A 335 10.29 4.76 2.96
CA ASN A 335 9.35 4.48 1.88
C ASN A 335 10.08 4.43 0.52
N GLU A 336 10.96 5.39 0.23
CA GLU A 336 11.73 5.40 -1.02
C GLU A 336 12.58 4.13 -1.18
N PHE A 337 13.27 3.71 -0.11
CA PHE A 337 14.04 2.48 -0.10
C PHE A 337 13.18 1.26 -0.45
N GLU A 338 12.01 1.11 0.19
CA GLU A 338 11.12 -0.04 -0.04
C GLU A 338 10.46 0.03 -1.43
N SER A 339 9.97 1.19 -1.85
CA SER A 339 9.37 1.39 -3.18
C SER A 339 10.35 1.04 -4.30
N ARG A 340 11.59 1.54 -4.22
CA ARG A 340 12.64 1.20 -5.19
C ARG A 340 12.96 -0.29 -5.18
N ARG A 341 12.98 -0.93 -4.00
CA ARG A 341 13.20 -2.37 -3.88
C ARG A 341 12.10 -3.17 -4.56
N GLN A 342 10.83 -2.80 -4.37
CA GLN A 342 9.69 -3.45 -5.02
C GLN A 342 9.72 -3.26 -6.54
N ILE A 343 9.86 -2.02 -7.01
CA ILE A 343 9.92 -1.69 -8.44
C ILE A 343 11.07 -2.43 -9.14
N ALA A 344 12.23 -2.57 -8.49
CA ALA A 344 13.36 -3.29 -9.02
C ALA A 344 13.12 -4.80 -9.22
N LYS A 345 12.00 -5.37 -8.76
CA LYS A 345 11.61 -6.77 -9.00
C LYS A 345 10.93 -6.99 -10.34
N ILE A 346 10.42 -5.93 -10.98
CA ILE A 346 9.75 -6.03 -12.29
C ILE A 346 10.71 -6.66 -13.29
N ASN A 347 10.20 -7.60 -14.10
CA ASN A 347 10.94 -8.34 -15.12
C ASN A 347 12.09 -9.19 -14.55
N LYS A 348 11.91 -9.72 -13.33
CA LYS A 348 12.82 -10.69 -12.69
C LYS A 348 12.06 -11.95 -12.29
N PRO A 349 12.77 -13.09 -12.12
CA PRO A 349 12.21 -14.27 -11.50
C PRO A 349 11.65 -13.95 -10.11
N LEU A 350 10.54 -14.58 -9.75
CA LEU A 350 9.95 -14.48 -8.42
C LEU A 350 10.93 -15.00 -7.37
N ASP A 351 11.29 -14.16 -6.40
CA ASP A 351 12.02 -14.60 -5.21
C ASP A 351 11.09 -15.36 -4.26
N ARG A 352 11.17 -16.69 -4.33
CA ARG A 352 10.38 -17.59 -3.47
C ARG A 352 10.87 -17.62 -2.01
N LYS A 353 12.04 -17.06 -1.70
CA LYS A 353 12.56 -16.95 -0.32
C LYS A 353 12.02 -15.72 0.40
N GLU A 354 11.61 -14.69 -0.32
CA GLU A 354 11.09 -13.45 0.27
C GLU A 354 9.81 -13.68 1.10
N TRP A 355 9.71 -12.98 2.24
CA TRP A 355 8.54 -12.99 3.13
C TRP A 355 7.66 -11.76 2.91
N GLY A 356 6.35 -11.93 3.10
CA GLY A 356 5.35 -10.85 3.04
C GLY A 356 5.01 -10.23 4.40
N MET A 357 5.53 -10.79 5.50
CA MET A 357 5.36 -10.27 6.86
C MET A 357 6.71 -10.31 7.59
N THR A 358 6.92 -9.38 8.51
CA THR A 358 8.10 -9.31 9.37
C THR A 358 8.01 -10.39 10.47
N PRO A 359 9.13 -10.92 10.99
CA PRO A 359 9.09 -11.93 12.05
C PRO A 359 8.28 -11.54 13.31
N PRO A 360 8.28 -10.28 13.79
CA PRO A 360 7.50 -9.89 14.97
C PRO A 360 5.98 -9.84 14.74
N THR A 361 5.50 -9.90 13.49
CA THR A 361 4.08 -9.78 13.15
C THR A 361 3.25 -10.88 13.82
N VAL A 362 2.21 -10.51 14.56
CA VAL A 362 1.22 -11.44 15.14
C VAL A 362 0.10 -11.67 14.13
N ASN A 363 0.37 -12.47 13.10
CA ASN A 363 -0.59 -12.84 12.06
C ASN A 363 -0.10 -14.11 11.33
N ALA A 364 -0.85 -14.60 10.35
CA ALA A 364 -0.40 -15.61 9.40
C ALA A 364 -0.98 -15.30 8.01
N TYR A 365 -0.39 -15.86 6.95
CA TYR A 365 -0.94 -15.69 5.62
C TYR A 365 -0.74 -16.90 4.71
N TYR A 366 -1.62 -17.00 3.71
CA TYR A 366 -1.44 -17.81 2.52
C TYR A 366 -1.32 -16.91 1.29
N SER A 367 -0.36 -17.19 0.42
CA SER A 367 -0.25 -16.50 -0.87
C SER A 367 -0.65 -17.44 -2.01
N GLY A 368 -1.73 -17.09 -2.72
CA GLY A 368 -2.24 -17.86 -3.85
C GLY A 368 -1.25 -18.00 -5.00
N SER A 369 -0.61 -16.90 -5.40
CA SER A 369 0.36 -16.88 -6.49
C SER A 369 1.68 -17.58 -6.14
N ARG A 370 2.06 -17.59 -4.86
CA ARG A 370 3.27 -18.26 -4.40
C ARG A 370 3.02 -19.70 -3.96
N ASN A 371 1.78 -20.11 -3.69
CA ASN A 371 1.43 -21.38 -3.05
C ASN A 371 2.27 -21.63 -1.78
N GLU A 372 2.24 -20.68 -0.85
CA GLU A 372 2.98 -20.77 0.41
C GLU A 372 2.11 -20.36 1.59
N ILE A 373 2.33 -21.01 2.73
CA ILE A 373 1.77 -20.65 4.03
C ILE A 373 2.90 -20.15 4.93
N VAL A 374 2.61 -19.07 5.67
CA VAL A 374 3.62 -18.35 6.43
C VAL A 374 3.13 -18.04 7.83
N PHE A 375 3.96 -18.41 8.81
CA PHE A 375 3.73 -18.20 10.23
C PHE A 375 4.94 -17.46 10.83
N PRO A 376 4.92 -16.12 10.88
CA PRO A 376 5.96 -15.32 11.55
C PRO A 376 6.14 -15.71 13.02
N ALA A 377 7.32 -15.48 13.59
CA ALA A 377 7.62 -15.82 14.97
C ALA A 377 6.63 -15.19 15.98
N GLY A 378 6.10 -14.00 15.66
CA GLY A 378 5.13 -13.28 16.49
C GLY A 378 3.81 -14.02 16.71
N ILE A 379 3.33 -14.86 15.80
CA ILE A 379 2.11 -15.66 16.03
C ILE A 379 2.38 -16.94 16.82
N LEU A 380 3.63 -17.37 16.93
CA LEU A 380 4.04 -18.66 17.50
C LEU A 380 4.26 -18.59 19.02
N GLN A 381 3.27 -18.03 19.71
CA GLN A 381 3.25 -17.86 21.16
C GLN A 381 1.79 -17.98 21.68
N PRO A 382 1.57 -18.26 22.97
CA PRO A 382 0.23 -18.28 23.53
C PRO A 382 -0.54 -16.97 23.23
N PRO A 383 -1.86 -17.04 22.97
CA PRO A 383 -2.75 -18.19 23.14
C PRO A 383 -2.93 -19.09 21.90
N PHE A 384 -2.11 -18.91 20.85
CA PHE A 384 -2.25 -19.63 19.59
C PHE A 384 -1.73 -21.06 19.63
#